data_AF-A0A962RD28-F1
#
_entry.id   AF-A0A962RD28-F1
#
_cell.length_a   1.000
_cell.length_b   1.000
_cell.length_c   1.000
_cell.angle_alpha   90.00
_cell.angle_beta   90.00
_cell.angle_gamma   90.00
#
_symmetry.space_group_name_H-M   'P 1'
#
loop_
_entity.id
_entity.type
_entity.pdbx_description
1 polymer ?
#
loop_
_entity_poly.entity_id
_entity_poly.type
_entity_poly.pdbx_seq_one_letter_code
_entity_poly.pdbx_strand_id
1 'polypeptide(L)'
;MNSPLIVLLLAWLAYFGLHSLLAGLPIKRWVASHHADWMPAYRLFYNAVAVLALLPVLWLSYAIEAPPLWQWQGWQVWIANGLAALALVGFFWSTRWYDGS
;
A
#
# COMPACT_ATOMS: atom_id res chain seq x y z
N MET A 1 -14.07 -0.40 -24.19
CA MET A 1 -13.22 -0.41 -22.98
C MET A 1 -14.13 -0.27 -21.78
N ASN A 2 -14.10 -1.23 -20.85
CA ASN A 2 -15.02 -1.25 -19.71
C ASN A 2 -14.75 -0.06 -18.78
N SER A 3 -15.70 0.87 -18.73
CA SER A 3 -15.71 2.06 -17.87
C SER A 3 -15.23 1.81 -16.41
N PRO A 4 -15.61 0.73 -15.70
CA PRO A 4 -15.16 0.52 -14.32
C PRO A 4 -13.67 0.21 -14.17
N LEU A 5 -13.04 -0.45 -15.15
CA LEU A 5 -11.61 -0.77 -15.07
C LEU A 5 -10.72 0.47 -15.22
N ILE A 6 -11.17 1.46 -16.01
CA ILE A 6 -10.47 2.74 -16.13
C ILE A 6 -10.53 3.50 -14.81
N VAL A 7 -11.70 3.52 -14.15
CA VAL A 7 -11.86 4.13 -12.82
C VAL A 7 -10.93 3.47 -11.81
N LEU A 8 -10.88 2.13 -11.79
CA LEU A 8 -9.99 1.39 -10.90
C LEU A 8 -8.51 1.70 -11.18
N LEU A 9 -8.11 1.75 -12.46
CA LEU A 9 -6.75 2.10 -12.86
C LEU A 9 -6.38 3.52 -12.41
N LEU A 10 -7.25 4.50 -12.63
CA LEU A 10 -7.03 5.88 -12.20
C LEU A 10 -6.99 6.00 -10.68
N ALA A 11 -7.83 5.25 -9.95
CA ALA A 11 -7.82 5.23 -8.49
C ALA A 11 -6.49 4.67 -7.94
N TRP A 12 -5.97 3.59 -8.52
CA TRP A 12 -4.65 3.05 -8.19
C TRP A 12 -3.54 4.05 -8.51
N LEU A 13 -3.55 4.69 -9.68
CA LEU A 13 -2.55 5.70 -10.06
C LEU A 13 -2.57 6.90 -9.12
N ALA A 14 -3.75 7.41 -8.78
CA ALA A 14 -3.91 8.51 -7.84
C ALA A 14 -3.38 8.12 -6.45
N TYR A 15 -3.72 6.93 -5.96
CA TYR A 15 -3.21 6.42 -4.69
C TYR A 15 -1.69 6.31 -4.68
N PHE A 16 -1.09 5.65 -5.66
CA PHE A 16 0.37 5.50 -5.74
C PHE A 16 1.08 6.84 -5.92
N GLY A 17 0.51 7.77 -6.70
CA GLY A 17 1.02 9.11 -6.86
C GLY A 17 1.04 9.88 -5.54
N LEU A 18 -0.10 9.96 -4.85
CA LEU A 18 -0.22 10.61 -3.54
C LEU A 18 0.71 9.97 -2.51
N HIS A 19 0.74 8.63 -2.43
CA HIS A 19 1.61 7.90 -1.52
C HIS A 19 3.08 8.21 -1.78
N SER A 20 3.53 8.18 -3.04
CA SER A 20 4.92 8.44 -3.41
C SER A 20 5.34 9.89 -3.13
N LEU A 21 4.45 10.85 -3.39
CA LEU A 21 4.69 12.26 -3.08
C LEU A 21 4.87 12.49 -1.57
N LEU A 22 4.00 11.91 -0.75
CA LEU A 22 4.05 12.02 0.70
C LEU A 22 5.19 11.20 1.32
N ALA A 23 5.57 10.08 0.70
CA ALA A 23 6.73 9.29 1.07
C ALA A 23 8.06 10.02 0.80
N GLY A 24 8.03 10.96 -0.14
CA GLY A 24 9.18 11.69 -0.65
C GLY A 24 10.00 12.40 0.43
N LEU A 25 11.31 12.48 0.16
CA LEU A 25 12.29 13.19 0.98
C LEU A 25 12.01 14.69 1.21
N PRO A 26 11.39 15.47 0.31
CA PRO A 26 11.25 16.92 0.51
C PRO A 26 10.42 17.28 1.75
N ILE A 27 9.26 16.64 1.91
CA ILE A 27 8.35 16.91 3.04
C ILE A 27 8.98 16.42 4.35
N LYS A 28 9.56 15.21 4.33
CA LYS A 28 10.30 14.66 5.48
C LYS A 28 11.46 15.57 5.91
N ARG A 29 12.27 16.07 4.97
CA ARG A 29 13.39 16.96 5.25
C ARG A 29 12.93 18.31 5.79
N TRP A 30 11.84 18.86 5.25
CA TRP A 30 11.27 20.11 5.73
C TRP A 30 10.74 19.99 7.17
N VAL A 31 10.04 18.91 7.50
CA VAL A 31 9.59 18.62 8.88
C VAL A 31 10.80 18.41 9.79
N ALA A 32 11.79 17.62 9.36
CA ALA A 32 13.00 17.37 10.13
C ALA A 32 13.79 18.65 10.43
N SER A 33 13.85 19.60 9.48
CA SER A 33 14.64 20.83 9.60
C SER A 33 13.96 21.91 10.43
N HIS A 34 12.62 21.92 10.53
CA HIS A 34 11.88 22.93 11.29
C HIS A 34 11.42 22.40 12.65
N HIS A 35 11.01 21.13 12.74
CA HIS A 35 10.45 20.51 13.93
C HIS A 35 10.79 19.01 14.00
N ALA A 36 12.04 18.68 14.34
CA ALA A 36 12.51 17.30 14.44
C ALA A 36 11.66 16.44 15.41
N ASP A 37 11.17 17.02 16.50
CA ASP A 37 10.33 16.36 17.50
C ASP A 37 8.97 15.90 16.94
N TRP A 38 8.52 16.47 15.82
CA TRP A 38 7.27 16.11 15.16
C TRP A 38 7.42 14.97 14.17
N MET A 39 8.63 14.45 13.97
CA MET A 39 8.89 13.34 13.04
C MET A 39 8.06 12.08 13.35
N PRO A 40 7.87 11.65 14.61
CA PRO A 40 7.00 10.51 14.92
C PRO A 40 5.53 10.78 14.56
N ALA A 41 5.03 11.98 14.86
CA ALA A 41 3.66 12.39 14.53
C ALA A 41 3.44 12.47 13.01
N TYR A 42 4.43 12.97 12.27
CA TYR A 42 4.43 12.97 10.81
C TYR A 42 4.34 11.55 10.23
N ARG A 43 5.12 10.59 10.77
CA ARG A 43 5.07 9.19 10.33
C ARG A 43 3.71 8.56 10.58
N LEU A 44 3.12 8.82 11.75
CA LEU A 44 1.79 8.33 12.08
C LEU A 44 0.73 8.90 11.14
N PHE A 45 0.74 10.22 10.92
CA PHE A 45 -0.16 10.90 10.00
C PHE A 45 -0.03 10.35 8.57
N TYR A 46 1.20 10.24 8.07
CA TYR A 46 1.48 9.67 6.76
C TYR A 46 0.91 8.26 6.61
N ASN A 47 1.17 7.38 7.57
CA ASN A 47 0.67 6.00 7.54
C ASN A 47 -0.85 5.96 7.62
N ALA A 48 -1.48 6.80 8.45
CA ALA A 48 -2.93 6.89 8.55
C ALA A 48 -3.55 7.36 7.22
N VAL A 49 -3.02 8.42 6.61
CA VAL A 49 -3.48 8.91 5.30
C VAL A 49 -3.30 7.84 4.23
N ALA A 50 -2.16 7.14 4.20
CA ALA A 50 -1.92 6.06 3.26
C ALA A 50 -2.95 4.93 3.42
N VAL A 51 -3.21 4.46 4.64
CA VAL A 51 -4.20 3.41 4.88
C VAL A 51 -5.61 3.86 4.50
N LEU A 52 -6.01 5.06 4.92
CA LEU A 52 -7.34 5.60 4.64
C LEU A 52 -7.56 5.82 3.13
N ALA A 53 -6.55 6.29 2.41
CA ALA A 53 -6.61 6.47 0.96
C ALA A 53 -6.63 5.12 0.20
N LEU A 54 -6.04 4.06 0.78
CA LEU A 54 -6.03 2.72 0.18
C LEU A 54 -7.40 2.02 0.29
N LEU A 55 -8.13 2.21 1.40
CA LEU A 55 -9.44 1.59 1.63
C LEU A 55 -10.43 1.72 0.45
N PRO A 56 -10.70 2.91 -0.10
CA PRO A 56 -11.63 3.04 -1.23
C PRO A 56 -11.13 2.32 -2.50
N VAL A 57 -9.82 2.27 -2.73
CA VAL A 57 -9.22 1.58 -3.89
C VAL A 57 -9.36 0.07 -3.75
N LEU A 58 -9.13 -0.47 -2.55
CA LEU A 58 -9.36 -1.87 -2.25
C LEU A 58 -10.84 -2.23 -2.39
N TRP A 59 -11.73 -1.40 -1.85
CA TRP A 59 -13.16 -1.59 -1.99
C TRP A 59 -13.59 -1.66 -3.47
N LEU A 60 -13.12 -0.73 -4.31
CA LEU A 60 -13.37 -0.79 -5.75
C LEU A 60 -12.80 -2.06 -6.40
N SER A 61 -11.64 -2.54 -5.95
CA SER A 61 -11.03 -3.78 -6.46
C SER A 61 -11.88 -5.03 -6.19
N TYR A 62 -12.65 -5.04 -5.09
CA TYR A 62 -13.57 -6.14 -4.77
C TYR A 62 -14.98 -5.94 -5.32
N ALA A 63 -15.44 -4.69 -5.43
CA ALA A 63 -16.80 -4.37 -5.89
C ALA A 63 -16.95 -4.46 -7.41
N ILE A 64 -15.87 -4.29 -8.17
CA ILE A 64 -15.91 -4.40 -9.63
C ILE A 64 -15.82 -5.87 -10.02
N GLU A 65 -16.96 -6.43 -10.43
CA GLU A 65 -17.01 -7.76 -11.05
C GLU A 65 -16.40 -7.70 -12.45
N ALA A 66 -15.24 -8.34 -12.62
CA ALA A 66 -14.58 -8.48 -13.89
C ALA A 66 -14.20 -9.95 -14.12
N PRO A 67 -14.18 -10.43 -15.37
CA PRO A 67 -13.65 -11.75 -15.67
C PRO A 67 -12.22 -11.87 -15.13
N PRO A 68 -11.90 -12.95 -14.42
CA PRO A 68 -10.58 -13.12 -13.85
C PRO A 68 -9.55 -13.24 -14.97
N LEU A 69 -8.49 -12.43 -14.92
CA LEU A 69 -7.38 -12.50 -15.87
C LEU A 69 -6.51 -13.74 -15.63
N TRP A 70 -6.38 -14.13 -14.37
CA TRP A 70 -5.58 -15.28 -13.93
C TRP A 70 -6.22 -15.88 -12.67
N GLN A 71 -6.28 -17.20 -12.59
CA GLN A 71 -6.66 -17.91 -11.39
C GLN A 71 -5.70 -19.08 -11.17
N TRP A 72 -5.13 -19.15 -9.98
CA TRP A 72 -4.34 -20.30 -9.56
C TRP A 72 -5.28 -21.50 -9.35
N GLN A 73 -4.97 -22.64 -9.97
CA GLN A 73 -5.81 -23.83 -9.90
C GLN A 73 -5.00 -25.07 -9.52
N GLY A 74 -5.67 -26.05 -8.91
CA GLY A 74 -5.07 -27.32 -8.49
C GLY A 74 -3.91 -27.13 -7.53
N TRP A 75 -2.77 -27.75 -7.83
CA TRP A 75 -1.58 -27.74 -6.96
C TRP A 75 -0.94 -26.35 -6.82
N GLN A 76 -1.13 -25.46 -7.80
CA GLN A 76 -0.56 -24.12 -7.78
C GLN A 76 -1.14 -23.22 -6.68
N VAL A 77 -2.34 -23.55 -6.17
CA VAL A 77 -2.95 -22.86 -5.02
C VAL A 77 -2.07 -22.99 -3.78
N TRP A 78 -1.42 -24.14 -3.58
CA TRP A 78 -0.49 -24.34 -2.46
C TRP A 78 0.75 -23.47 -2.58
N ILE A 79 1.25 -23.27 -3.80
CA ILE A 79 2.35 -22.32 -4.04
C ILE A 79 1.89 -20.90 -3.70
N ALA A 80 0.75 -20.47 -4.26
CA ALA A 80 0.24 -19.12 -4.04
C ALA A 80 0.03 -18.83 -2.53
N ASN A 81 -0.58 -19.75 -1.80
CA ASN A 81 -0.80 -19.62 -0.36
C ASN A 81 0.51 -19.72 0.44
N GLY A 82 1.44 -20.58 0.03
CA GLY A 82 2.77 -20.67 0.64
C GLY A 82 3.55 -19.36 0.51
N LEU A 83 3.54 -18.76 -0.69
CA LEU A 83 4.13 -17.45 -0.93
C LEU A 83 3.45 -16.34 -0.13
N ALA A 84 2.12 -16.37 -0.02
CA ALA A 84 1.39 -15.41 0.81
C ALA A 84 1.76 -15.54 2.30
N ALA A 85 1.86 -16.76 2.82
CA ALA A 85 2.30 -17.01 4.20
C ALA A 85 3.74 -16.54 4.42
N LEU A 86 4.66 -16.83 3.49
CA LEU A 86 6.03 -16.34 3.54
C LEU A 86 6.10 -14.82 3.49
N ALA A 87 5.24 -14.16 2.71
CA ALA A 87 5.15 -12.70 2.67
C ALA A 87 4.70 -12.11 4.02
N LEU A 88 3.72 -12.73 4.69
CA LEU A 88 3.30 -12.33 6.04
C LEU A 88 4.43 -12.50 7.06
N VAL A 89 5.10 -13.66 7.07
CA VAL A 89 6.25 -13.91 7.95
C VAL A 89 7.36 -12.89 7.68
N GLY A 90 7.69 -12.65 6.41
CA GLY A 90 8.69 -11.66 6.00
C GLY A 90 8.31 -10.24 6.42
N PHE A 91 7.04 -9.87 6.33
CA PHE A 91 6.54 -8.58 6.80
C PHE A 91 6.78 -8.41 8.31
N PHE A 92 6.34 -9.36 9.15
CA PHE A 92 6.54 -9.31 10.60
C PHE A 92 8.03 -9.43 11.01
N TRP A 93 8.84 -10.13 10.23
CA TRP A 93 10.28 -10.11 10.44
C TRP A 93 10.82 -8.71 10.14
N SER A 94 10.43 -8.10 9.02
CA SER A 94 10.96 -6.79 8.61
C SER A 94 10.68 -5.68 9.64
N THR A 95 9.57 -5.75 10.38
CA THR A 95 9.27 -4.78 11.46
C THR A 95 10.29 -4.82 12.60
N ARG A 96 11.00 -5.93 12.82
CA ARG A 96 12.07 -6.02 13.84
C ARG A 96 13.23 -5.07 13.58
N TRP A 97 13.42 -4.66 12.33
CA TRP A 97 14.47 -3.72 11.93
C TRP A 97 14.00 -2.26 11.94
N TYR A 98 12.76 -2.02 12.38
CA TYR A 98 12.18 -0.68 12.46
C TYR A 98 12.47 0.03 13.80
N ASP A 99 13.08 -0.66 14.76
CA ASP A 99 13.63 -0.08 15.99
C ASP A 99 15.01 0.51 15.70
N GLY A 100 15.03 1.69 15.07
CA GLY A 100 16.27 2.33 14.65
C GLY A 100 16.06 3.67 13.93
N SER A 101 15.39 4.61 14.59
CA SER A 101 15.49 6.04 14.27
C SER A 101 15.12 6.91 15.45
#